data_AF-A0A364LA94-F1
#
_entry.id   AF-A0A364LA94-F1
#
_cell.length_a   1.000
_cell.length_b   1.000
_cell.length_c   1.000
_cell.angle_alpha   90.00
_cell.angle_beta   90.00
_cell.angle_gamma   90.00
#
_symmetry.space_group_name_H-M   'P 1'
#
loop_
_entity.id
_entity.type
_entity.pdbx_description
1 polymer ?
#
loop_
_entity_poly.entity_id
_entity_poly.type
_entity_poly.pdbx_seq_one_letter_code
_entity_poly.pdbx_strand_id
1 'polypeptide(L)' 'MPSGLFNSTYYGKDYRAGAALLRARRPYLVRNALTGLGLCGFVVGVYAFTIRAVGQEDFSDVVVPSTPAASQQQK' A
#
# COMPACT_ATOMS: atom_id res chain seq x y z
N MET A 1 28.68 10.37 28.92
CA MET A 1 28.95 11.60 28.14
C MET A 1 28.75 11.27 26.66
N PRO A 2 27.89 11.97 25.90
CA PRO A 2 27.62 11.60 24.51
C PRO A 2 28.81 11.99 23.62
N SER A 3 29.35 11.04 22.87
CA SER A 3 30.45 11.23 21.92
C SER A 3 30.00 10.83 20.52
N GLY A 4 29.43 11.79 19.77
CA GLY A 4 29.07 11.63 18.36
C GLY A 4 28.05 12.66 17.88
N LEU A 5 28.30 13.25 16.72
CA LEU A 5 27.49 14.30 16.06
C LEU A 5 26.01 13.91 15.79
N PHE A 6 25.64 12.63 15.98
CA PHE A 6 24.27 12.13 15.82
C PHE A 6 23.85 11.33 17.06
N ASN A 7 23.44 12.03 18.12
CA ASN A 7 22.67 11.43 19.20
C ASN A 7 21.19 11.73 18.94
N SER A 8 20.47 10.78 18.32
CA SER A 8 19.02 10.92 18.22
C SER A 8 18.40 10.53 19.56
N THR A 9 17.85 11.50 20.29
CA THR A 9 17.13 11.27 21.57
C THR A 9 16.02 10.21 21.47
N TYR A 10 15.54 9.91 20.26
CA TYR A 10 14.46 8.98 19.98
C TYR A 10 14.91 7.60 19.47
N TYR A 11 16.16 7.43 19.06
CA TYR A 11 16.68 6.19 18.48
C TYR A 11 17.99 5.76 19.14
N GLY A 12 18.12 4.47 19.43
CA GLY A 12 19.35 3.89 19.97
C GLY A 12 20.47 3.82 18.93
N LYS A 13 21.67 3.43 19.37
CA LYS A 13 22.87 3.25 18.49
C LYS A 13 22.62 2.25 17.35
N ASP A 14 21.72 1.31 17.55
CA ASP A 14 21.33 0.27 16.58
C ASP A 14 20.12 0.68 15.73
N TYR A 15 19.78 1.98 15.68
CA TYR A 15 18.60 2.53 14.99
C TYR A 15 17.24 1.99 15.47
N ARG A 16 17.21 1.33 16.64
CA ARG A 16 15.96 0.86 17.25
C ARG A 16 15.22 2.01 17.91
N ALA A 17 13.90 2.00 17.84
CA ALA A 17 13.05 2.96 18.53
C ALA A 17 13.32 2.93 20.05
N GLY A 18 13.70 4.06 20.63
CA GLY A 18 13.90 4.19 22.07
C GLY A 18 12.58 4.22 22.85
N ALA A 19 12.65 4.01 24.17
CA ALA A 19 11.49 3.98 25.06
C ALA A 19 10.65 5.27 25.01
N ALA A 20 11.31 6.43 24.84
CA ALA A 20 10.64 7.72 24.69
C ALA A 20 9.74 7.79 23.45
N LEU A 21 10.24 7.29 22.31
CA LEU A 21 9.50 7.27 21.04
C LEU A 21 8.32 6.30 21.10
N LEU A 22 8.52 5.11 21.68
CA LEU A 22 7.46 4.12 21.84
C LEU A 22 6.31 4.66 22.70
N ARG A 23 6.62 5.34 23.82
CA ARG A 23 5.60 5.98 24.67
C ARG A 23 4.81 7.05 23.91
N ALA A 24 5.50 7.89 23.14
CA ALA A 24 4.86 8.93 22.34
C ALA A 24 3.93 8.36 21.25
N ARG A 25 4.19 7.14 20.74
CA ARG A 25 3.38 6.49 19.70
C ARG A 25 2.20 5.68 20.23
N ARG A 26 2.19 5.29 21.51
CA ARG A 26 1.10 4.51 22.15
C ARG A 26 -0.31 5.00 21.80
N PRO A 27 -0.64 6.31 21.89
CA PRO A 27 -2.01 6.76 21.64
C PRO A 27 -2.44 6.68 20.16
N TYR A 28 -1.49 6.68 19.23
CA TYR A 28 -1.77 6.69 17.79
C TYR A 28 -1.76 5.29 17.16
N LEU A 29 -1.14 4.31 17.82
CA LEU A 29 -1.01 2.95 17.27
C LEU A 29 -2.39 2.35 16.97
N VAL A 30 -3.30 2.37 17.94
CA VAL A 30 -4.65 1.82 17.76
C VAL A 30 -5.47 2.63 16.78
N ARG A 31 -5.46 3.97 16.91
CA ARG A 31 -6.25 4.85 16.05
C ARG A 31 -5.85 4.73 14.58
N ASN A 32 -4.55 4.76 14.31
CA ASN A 32 -4.04 4.65 12.94
C ASN A 32 -4.25 3.24 12.38
N ALA A 33 -4.11 2.19 13.21
CA ALA A 33 -4.39 0.82 12.77
C ALA A 33 -5.86 0.65 12.37
N LEU A 34 -6.80 1.18 13.17
CA LEU A 34 -8.21 1.15 12.84
C LEU A 34 -8.53 1.93 11.56
N THR A 35 -7.96 3.12 11.38
CA THR A 35 -8.13 3.90 10.15
C THR A 35 -7.57 3.15 8.94
N GLY A 36 -6.38 2.57 9.07
CA GLY A 36 -5.76 1.77 8.00
C GLY A 36 -6.59 0.54 7.65
N LEU A 37 -7.06 -0.21 8.64
CA LEU A 37 -7.94 -1.36 8.43
C LEU A 37 -9.28 -0.97 7.80
N GLY A 38 -9.87 0.15 8.23
CA GLY A 38 -11.10 0.67 7.64
C GLY A 38 -10.91 1.03 6.17
N LEU A 39 -9.82 1.72 5.83
CA LEU A 39 -9.48 2.06 4.45
C LEU A 39 -9.23 0.81 3.60
N CYS A 40 -8.39 -0.11 4.07
CA CYS A 40 -8.11 -1.37 3.37
C CYS A 40 -9.38 -2.19 3.17
N GLY A 41 -10.21 -2.33 4.21
CA GLY A 41 -11.48 -3.05 4.15
C GLY A 41 -12.45 -2.41 3.15
N PHE A 42 -12.53 -1.08 3.13
CA PHE A 42 -13.36 -0.36 2.16
C PHE A 42 -12.89 -0.62 0.72
N VAL A 43 -11.59 -0.47 0.44
CA VAL A 43 -11.03 -0.70 -0.90
C VAL A 43 -11.25 -2.14 -1.37
N VAL A 44 -10.93 -3.13 -0.51
CA VAL A 44 -11.15 -4.55 -0.82
C VAL A 44 -12.65 -4.83 -1.02
N GLY A 45 -13.50 -4.24 -0.19
CA GLY A 45 -14.95 -4.36 -0.29
C GLY A 45 -15.49 -3.84 -1.62
N VAL A 46 -15.08 -2.64 -2.03
CA VAL A 46 -15.45 -2.08 -3.35
C VAL A 46 -14.96 -2.98 -4.47
N TYR A 47 -13.69 -3.41 -4.45
CA TYR A 47 -13.13 -4.30 -5.48
C TYR A 47 -13.90 -5.61 -5.60
N ALA A 48 -14.12 -6.31 -4.48
CA ALA A 48 -14.86 -7.57 -4.47
C ALA A 48 -16.32 -7.37 -4.88
N PHE A 49 -16.96 -6.29 -4.44
CA PHE A 49 -18.30 -5.93 -4.87
C PHE A 49 -18.36 -5.72 -6.38
N THR A 50 -17.41 -5.00 -6.97
CA THR A 50 -17.41 -4.76 -8.41
C THR A 50 -17.26 -6.04 -9.23
N ILE A 51 -16.45 -7.00 -8.80
CA ILE A 51 -16.34 -8.30 -9.50
C ILE A 51 -17.67 -9.05 -9.51
N ARG A 52 -18.44 -8.95 -8.43
CA ARG A 52 -19.70 -9.67 -8.27
C ARG A 52 -20.91 -8.93 -8.86
N ALA A 53 -20.89 -7.60 -8.80
CA ALA A 53 -21.99 -6.75 -9.23
C ALA A 53 -21.94 -6.46 -10.73
N VAL A 54 -20.75 -6.42 -11.32
CA VAL A 54 -20.57 -6.29 -12.77
C VAL A 54 -20.52 -7.68 -13.36
N GLY A 55 -21.42 -7.98 -14.30
CA GLY A 55 -21.36 -9.22 -15.07
C GLY A 55 -20.03 -9.29 -15.82
N GLN A 56 -19.32 -10.40 -15.69
CA GLN A 56 -18.10 -10.62 -16.46
C GLN A 56 -18.50 -10.87 -17.91
N GLU A 57 -18.00 -10.05 -18.83
CA GLU A 57 -18.24 -10.18 -20.27
C GLU A 57 -17.47 -11.39 -20.82
N ASP A 58 -18.11 -12.15 -21.72
CA ASP A 58 -17.57 -13.39 -22.29
C ASP A 58 -16.60 -13.13 -23.47
N PHE A 59 -16.54 -11.90 -23.98
CA PHE A 59 -15.69 -11.46 -25.11
C PHE A 59 -15.69 -12.42 -26.33
N SER A 60 -16.71 -13.26 -26.46
CA SER A 60 -16.79 -14.31 -27.48
C SER A 60 -17.10 -13.76 -28.88
N ASP A 61 -17.52 -12.50 -28.96
CA ASP A 61 -17.72 -11.74 -30.18
C ASP A 61 -16.45 -10.99 -30.65
N VAL A 62 -15.41 -10.90 -29.82
CA VAL A 62 -14.16 -10.22 -30.16
C VAL A 62 -13.27 -11.14 -31.00
N VAL A 63 -13.12 -10.81 -32.27
CA VAL A 63 -12.18 -11.50 -33.17
C VAL A 63 -10.74 -11.14 -32.78
N VAL A 64 -9.99 -12.11 -32.25
CA VAL A 64 -8.57 -11.95 -31.91
C VAL A 64 -7.72 -12.16 -33.18
N PRO A 65 -7.04 -11.13 -33.71
CA PRO A 65 -6.16 -11.31 -34.86
C PRO A 65 -4.95 -12.17 -34.46
N SER A 66 -4.62 -13.17 -35.28
CA SER A 66 -3.54 -14.14 -35.02
C SER A 66 -2.13 -13.55 -35.09
N THR A 67 -1.98 -12.35 -35.65
CA THR A 67 -0.70 -11.65 -35.79
C THR A 67 -0.71 -10.41 -34.89
N PRO A 68 0.14 -10.33 -33.86
CA PRO A 68 0.32 -9.11 -33.08
C PRO A 68 0.65 -7.96 -34.04
N ALA A 69 -0.10 -6.85 -33.97
CA ALA A 69 0.15 -5.70 -34.82
C ALA A 69 1.61 -5.28 -34.67
N ALA A 70 2.37 -5.32 -35.77
CA ALA A 70 3.72 -4.81 -35.78
C ALA A 70 3.66 -3.36 -35.29
N SER A 71 4.35 -3.08 -34.18
CA SER A 71 4.47 -1.75 -33.61
C SER A 71 4.88 -0.79 -34.71
N GLN A 72 3.97 0.11 -35.09
CA GLN A 72 4.24 1.19 -36.03
C GLN A 72 5.30 2.07 -35.36
N GLN A 73 6.58 1.78 -35.63
CA GLN A 73 7.69 2.65 -35.30
C GLN A 73 7.53 3.90 -36.15
N GLN A 74 6.90 4.89 -35.55
CA GLN A 74 6.60 6.18 -36.17
C GLN A 74 7.90 6.96 -36.35
N LYS A 75 8.15 7.32 -37.61
CA LYS A 75 9.27 8.12 -38.12
C LYS A 75 9.05 9.61 -37.87
#